data_AF-A0A316G9X1-F1
#
_entry.id   AF-A0A316G9X1-F1
#
_cell.length_a   1.000
_cell.length_b   1.000
_cell.length_c   1.000
_cell.angle_alpha   90.00
_cell.angle_beta   90.00
_cell.angle_gamma   90.00
#
_symmetry.space_group_name_H-M   'P 1'
#
loop_
_entity.id
_entity.type
_entity.pdbx_description
1 polymer ?
#
loop_
_entity_poly.entity_id
_entity_poly.type
_entity_poly.pdbx_seq_one_letter_code
_entity_poly.pdbx_strand_id
1 'polypeptide(L)'
;MDNSHPKHLRLGAVALAAVATLTLAAACTEETPEPEPAGNAAAAAAEAGGPQPKTLDGAKAAAQVVFDRFSGGDFAGAWDMYTAAGKKAISKDDYVKLNTACSRKGLAIQLTSARMEGADKAVVIAKQLVAAQSYTMVYEQDAWKLEPAKEGLSLYKMGATKAIAAQKKAGTCANS
;
A
#
# COMPACT_ATOMS: atom_id res chain seq x y z
N MET A 1 43.55 -20.42 3.21
CA MET A 1 44.36 -21.57 2.77
C MET A 1 44.49 -22.44 4.00
N ASP A 2 43.51 -23.31 4.19
CA ASP A 2 43.54 -24.75 3.86
C ASP A 2 43.78 -25.48 5.19
N ASN A 3 43.15 -26.59 5.52
CA ASN A 3 42.01 -27.34 5.00
C ASN A 3 41.78 -28.48 6.02
N SER A 4 40.70 -29.22 5.84
CA SER A 4 40.59 -30.65 6.19
C SER A 4 40.11 -31.08 7.59
N HIS A 5 38.81 -31.40 7.63
CA HIS A 5 38.24 -32.60 8.31
C HIS A 5 38.73 -33.90 7.61
N PRO A 6 38.43 -35.17 8.01
CA PRO A 6 37.46 -35.69 9.00
C PRO A 6 37.98 -36.93 9.81
N LYS A 7 37.13 -37.54 10.65
CA LYS A 7 37.24 -38.96 11.02
C LYS A 7 35.87 -39.64 10.96
N HIS A 8 35.79 -40.65 10.11
CA HIS A 8 34.67 -41.57 9.95
C HIS A 8 34.74 -42.73 10.98
N LEU A 9 33.62 -43.38 11.30
CA LEU A 9 33.32 -44.79 10.98
C LEU A 9 32.28 -45.42 11.96
N ARG A 10 31.21 -45.94 11.37
CA ARG A 10 30.55 -47.27 11.59
C ARG A 10 29.85 -47.61 12.91
N LEU A 11 28.53 -47.76 12.82
CA LEU A 11 27.68 -48.88 13.30
C LEU A 11 26.33 -48.66 12.58
N GLY A 12 25.58 -49.60 12.01
CA GLY A 12 25.56 -51.05 11.94
C GLY A 12 24.12 -51.36 11.52
N ALA A 13 23.92 -51.92 10.32
CA ALA A 13 22.58 -52.19 9.78
C ALA A 13 21.99 -53.46 10.40
N VAL A 14 20.74 -53.39 10.87
CA VAL A 14 19.88 -54.55 11.13
C VAL A 14 18.61 -54.33 10.33
N ALA A 15 18.35 -55.24 9.39
CA ALA A 15 17.11 -55.34 8.64
C ALA A 15 16.32 -56.54 9.16
N LEU A 16 15.02 -56.38 9.41
CA LEU A 16 14.03 -57.45 9.25
C LEU A 16 12.61 -56.88 9.23
N ALA A 17 11.85 -57.35 8.26
CA ALA A 17 10.56 -56.87 7.80
C ALA A 17 9.38 -57.31 8.68
N ALA A 18 8.30 -56.52 8.66
CA ALA A 18 6.95 -57.01 8.89
C ALA A 18 5.94 -56.16 8.09
N VAL A 19 5.19 -56.83 7.22
CA VAL A 19 4.06 -56.30 6.45
C VAL A 19 2.82 -56.32 7.33
N ALA A 20 2.11 -55.20 7.43
CA ALA A 20 0.71 -55.18 7.85
C ALA A 20 -0.03 -54.09 7.07
N THR A 21 -1.00 -54.52 6.26
CA THR A 21 -2.03 -53.70 5.60
C THR A 21 -3.17 -53.39 6.58
N LEU A 22 -4.07 -52.45 6.19
CA LEU A 22 -5.30 -51.92 6.85
C LEU A 22 -5.05 -50.54 7.51
N THR A 23 -5.84 -49.47 7.36
CA THR A 23 -7.15 -49.17 6.74
C THR A 23 -7.31 -47.64 6.71
N LEU A 24 -8.14 -47.11 5.79
CA LEU A 24 -8.53 -45.68 5.71
C LEU A 24 -9.10 -45.14 7.03
N ALA A 25 -8.61 -43.96 7.45
CA ALA A 25 -9.35 -43.02 8.28
C ALA A 25 -9.04 -41.59 7.79
N ALA A 26 -10.04 -40.95 7.17
CA ALA A 26 -10.05 -39.51 6.99
C ALA A 26 -10.23 -38.87 8.38
N ALA A 27 -9.21 -38.17 8.86
CA ALA A 27 -9.26 -37.42 10.10
C ALA A 27 -8.87 -35.97 9.79
N CYS A 28 -9.80 -35.07 10.09
CA CYS A 28 -9.70 -33.63 9.96
C CYS A 28 -8.45 -33.10 10.67
N THR A 29 -7.60 -32.37 9.96
CA THR A 29 -6.60 -31.52 10.59
C THR A 29 -7.31 -30.24 11.04
N GLU A 30 -7.59 -30.14 12.34
CA GLU A 30 -7.81 -28.85 13.00
C GLU A 30 -6.49 -28.08 12.97
N GLU A 31 -6.31 -27.30 11.90
CA GLU A 31 -5.21 -26.35 11.77
C GLU A 31 -5.49 -25.19 12.74
N THR A 32 -4.69 -25.13 13.80
CA THR A 32 -4.67 -24.00 14.73
C THR A 32 -4.16 -22.79 13.93
N PRO A 33 -4.94 -21.70 13.76
CA PRO A 33 -4.44 -20.56 13.01
C PRO A 33 -3.35 -19.87 13.82
N GLU A 34 -2.12 -19.88 13.31
CA GLU A 34 -1.10 -18.92 13.70
C GLU A 34 -1.63 -17.50 13.42
N PRO A 35 -1.36 -16.52 14.29
CA PRO A 35 -1.81 -15.15 14.05
C PRO A 35 -1.05 -14.57 12.86
N GLU A 36 -1.70 -14.53 11.69
CA GLU A 36 -1.23 -13.80 10.52
C GLU A 36 -1.00 -12.31 10.85
N PRO A 37 0.02 -11.66 10.27
CA PRO A 37 0.19 -10.23 10.43
C PRO A 37 -1.06 -9.50 9.91
N ALA A 38 -1.65 -8.67 10.76
CA ALA A 38 -2.94 -7.96 10.56
C ALA A 38 -3.04 -7.04 9.32
N GLY A 39 -2.03 -7.01 8.44
CA GLY A 39 -2.06 -6.26 7.18
C GLY A 39 -2.79 -6.96 6.04
N ASN A 40 -2.92 -8.28 6.08
CA ASN A 40 -3.38 -9.05 4.90
C ASN A 40 -4.91 -9.03 4.72
N ALA A 41 -5.68 -9.08 5.82
CA ALA A 41 -7.14 -9.13 5.75
C ALA A 41 -7.78 -7.80 5.27
N ALA A 42 -7.18 -6.65 5.63
CA ALA A 42 -7.68 -5.35 5.19
C ALA A 42 -7.33 -5.05 3.72
N ALA A 43 -6.18 -5.52 3.24
CA ALA A 43 -5.81 -5.47 1.83
C ALA A 43 -6.70 -6.40 0.99
N ALA A 44 -6.98 -7.62 1.48
CA ALA A 44 -7.89 -8.57 0.83
C ALA A 44 -9.34 -8.05 0.76
N ALA A 45 -9.83 -7.36 1.81
CA ALA A 45 -11.16 -6.76 1.79
C ALA A 45 -11.27 -5.59 0.78
N ALA A 46 -10.18 -4.88 0.52
CA ALA A 46 -10.13 -3.86 -0.53
C ALA A 46 -10.11 -4.46 -1.94
N GLU A 47 -9.62 -5.69 -2.12
CA GLU A 47 -9.64 -6.42 -3.41
C GLU A 47 -10.91 -7.27 -3.62
N ALA A 48 -11.61 -7.67 -2.55
CA ALA A 48 -12.80 -8.54 -2.60
C ALA A 48 -14.09 -7.86 -3.08
N GLY A 49 -14.05 -6.58 -3.46
CA GLY A 49 -15.18 -5.87 -4.08
C GLY A 49 -16.37 -5.56 -3.17
N GLY A 50 -16.29 -5.84 -1.87
CA GLY A 50 -17.30 -5.47 -0.87
C GLY A 50 -17.06 -4.09 -0.23
N PRO A 51 -18.02 -3.56 0.54
CA PRO A 51 -17.83 -2.33 1.31
C PRO A 51 -16.62 -2.41 2.24
N GLN A 52 -15.79 -1.38 2.22
CA GLN A 52 -14.67 -1.29 3.14
C GLN A 52 -15.17 -1.00 4.57
N PRO A 53 -14.50 -1.51 5.63
CA PRO A 53 -14.88 -1.15 7.00
C PRO A 53 -14.72 0.35 7.27
N LYS A 54 -15.75 0.99 7.84
CA LYS A 54 -15.71 2.39 8.33
C LYS A 54 -14.93 2.51 9.65
N THR A 55 -13.67 2.10 9.64
CA THR A 55 -12.79 2.10 10.81
C THR A 55 -11.51 2.87 10.51
N LEU A 56 -10.78 3.23 11.58
CA LEU A 56 -9.49 3.88 11.45
C LEU A 56 -8.49 3.01 10.66
N ASP A 57 -8.52 1.70 10.84
CA ASP A 57 -7.63 0.80 10.13
C ASP A 57 -8.02 0.64 8.66
N GLY A 58 -9.31 0.69 8.33
CA GLY A 58 -9.78 0.81 6.94
C GLY A 58 -9.26 2.07 6.26
N ALA A 59 -9.32 3.22 6.96
CA ALA A 59 -8.80 4.48 6.44
C ALA A 59 -7.27 4.45 6.22
N LYS A 60 -6.51 3.88 7.17
CA LYS A 60 -5.06 3.68 7.04
C LYS A 60 -4.72 2.78 5.85
N ALA A 61 -5.40 1.63 5.73
CA ALA A 61 -5.15 0.68 4.65
C ALA A 61 -5.40 1.33 3.28
N ALA A 62 -6.52 2.03 3.11
CA ALA A 62 -6.81 2.75 1.88
C ALA A 62 -5.79 3.86 1.58
N ALA A 63 -5.37 4.62 2.60
CA ALA A 63 -4.34 5.65 2.45
C ALA A 63 -3.00 5.04 1.99
N GLN A 64 -2.58 3.92 2.59
CA GLN A 64 -1.35 3.23 2.21
C GLN A 64 -1.39 2.78 0.75
N VAL A 65 -2.52 2.25 0.27
CA VAL A 65 -2.69 1.91 -1.15
C VAL A 65 -2.47 3.12 -2.06
N VAL A 66 -2.99 4.30 -1.71
CA VAL A 66 -2.74 5.52 -2.50
C VAL A 66 -1.26 5.89 -2.51
N PHE A 67 -0.61 5.82 -1.34
CA PHE A 67 0.79 6.15 -1.15
C PHE A 67 1.74 5.19 -1.87
N ASP A 68 1.43 3.89 -1.87
CA ASP A 68 2.20 2.87 -2.57
C ASP A 68 2.09 3.04 -4.08
N ARG A 69 0.87 3.27 -4.60
CA ARG A 69 0.65 3.60 -6.02
C ARG A 69 1.42 4.85 -6.43
N PHE A 70 1.32 5.92 -5.64
CA PHE A 70 2.04 7.18 -5.92
C PHE A 70 3.56 7.00 -5.90
N SER A 71 4.10 6.33 -4.88
CA SER A 71 5.53 6.08 -4.73
C SER A 71 6.05 5.14 -5.83
N GLY A 72 5.23 4.18 -6.26
CA GLY A 72 5.50 3.27 -7.37
C GLY A 72 5.35 3.89 -8.76
N GLY A 73 4.78 5.10 -8.86
CA GLY A 73 4.56 5.80 -10.13
C GLY A 73 3.25 5.44 -10.85
N ASP A 74 2.37 4.65 -10.23
CA ASP A 74 1.00 4.44 -10.69
C ASP A 74 0.13 5.66 -10.32
N PHE A 75 0.36 6.77 -11.02
CA PHE A 75 -0.39 8.01 -10.79
C PHE A 75 -1.85 7.89 -11.23
N ALA A 76 -2.14 7.09 -12.24
CA ALA A 76 -3.51 6.87 -12.70
C ALA A 76 -4.34 6.16 -11.61
N GLY A 77 -3.80 5.08 -11.04
CA GLY A 77 -4.46 4.37 -9.95
C GLY A 77 -4.50 5.17 -8.65
N ALA A 78 -3.48 5.98 -8.35
CA ALA A 78 -3.54 6.91 -7.22
C ALA A 78 -4.66 7.95 -7.37
N TRP A 79 -4.87 8.49 -8.58
CA TRP A 79 -6.01 9.38 -8.87
C TRP A 79 -7.36 8.67 -8.75
N ASP A 80 -7.44 7.39 -9.12
CA ASP A 80 -8.67 6.61 -9.00
C ASP A 80 -9.13 6.42 -7.54
N MET A 81 -8.24 6.62 -6.58
CA MET A 81 -8.51 6.57 -5.14
C MET A 81 -8.98 7.91 -4.55
N TYR A 82 -9.04 8.97 -5.36
CA TYR A 82 -9.49 10.29 -4.89
C TYR A 82 -11.00 10.32 -4.67
N THR A 83 -11.44 11.23 -3.80
CA THR A 83 -12.86 11.54 -3.63
C THR A 83 -13.47 12.01 -4.95
N ALA A 84 -14.79 11.85 -5.10
CA ALA A 84 -15.53 12.33 -6.26
C ALA A 84 -15.38 13.84 -6.46
N ALA A 85 -15.33 14.61 -5.37
CA ALA A 85 -15.03 16.04 -5.41
C ALA A 85 -13.60 16.31 -5.91
N GLY A 86 -12.60 15.53 -5.44
CA GLY A 86 -11.22 15.60 -5.91
C GLY A 86 -11.08 15.31 -7.40
N LYS A 87 -11.76 14.27 -7.89
CA LYS A 87 -11.78 13.88 -9.31
C LYS A 87 -12.46 14.92 -10.20
N LYS A 88 -13.42 15.69 -9.68
CA LYS A 88 -14.00 16.84 -10.38
C LYS A 88 -13.06 18.05 -10.42
N ALA A 89 -12.23 18.22 -9.39
CA ALA A 89 -11.32 19.35 -9.27
C ALA A 89 -10.02 19.18 -10.06
N ILE A 90 -9.58 17.94 -10.29
CA ILE A 90 -8.34 17.62 -11.00
C ILE A 90 -8.64 16.60 -12.10
N SER A 91 -8.38 16.96 -13.36
CA SER A 91 -8.49 16.00 -14.47
C SER A 91 -7.47 14.87 -14.30
N LYS A 92 -7.86 13.63 -14.66
CA LYS A 92 -6.95 12.47 -14.57
C LYS A 92 -5.69 12.71 -15.40
N ASP A 93 -5.83 13.24 -16.60
CA ASP A 93 -4.73 13.50 -17.52
C ASP A 93 -3.75 14.53 -16.97
N ASP A 94 -4.23 15.66 -16.42
CA ASP A 94 -3.34 16.65 -15.83
C ASP A 94 -2.63 16.10 -14.59
N TYR A 95 -3.35 15.33 -13.77
CA TYR A 95 -2.76 14.65 -12.62
C TYR A 95 -1.62 13.74 -13.04
N VAL A 96 -1.88 12.82 -13.97
CA VAL A 96 -0.88 11.85 -14.42
C VAL A 96 0.30 12.57 -15.08
N LYS A 97 0.05 13.54 -15.95
CA LYS A 97 1.09 14.28 -16.66
C LYS A 97 2.00 15.06 -15.70
N LEU A 98 1.42 15.80 -14.75
CA LEU A 98 2.20 16.56 -13.77
C LEU A 98 3.04 15.65 -12.88
N ASN A 99 2.43 14.61 -12.30
CA ASN A 99 3.13 13.73 -11.38
C ASN A 99 4.16 12.84 -12.08
N THR A 100 3.92 12.44 -13.33
CA THR A 100 4.94 11.73 -14.13
C THR A 100 6.20 12.56 -14.33
N ALA A 101 6.02 13.87 -14.56
CA ALA A 101 7.14 14.78 -14.78
C ALA A 101 7.84 15.20 -13.48
N CYS A 102 7.09 15.41 -12.39
CA CYS A 102 7.60 16.12 -11.23
C CYS A 102 7.67 15.32 -9.92
N SER A 103 6.99 14.17 -9.83
CA SER A 103 6.99 13.39 -8.58
C SER A 103 8.26 12.56 -8.39
N ARG A 104 8.69 12.45 -7.12
CA ARG A 104 9.81 11.60 -6.73
C ARG A 104 9.34 10.16 -6.51
N LYS A 105 9.47 9.34 -7.55
CA LYS A 105 9.18 7.91 -7.52
C LYS A 105 10.26 7.13 -6.77
N GLY A 106 9.91 5.93 -6.30
CA GLY A 106 10.83 5.01 -5.60
C GLY A 106 11.13 5.40 -4.14
N LEU A 107 10.53 6.49 -3.63
CA LEU A 107 10.64 6.90 -2.25
C LEU A 107 9.36 6.57 -1.50
N ALA A 108 9.44 5.61 -0.58
CA ALA A 108 8.30 5.18 0.21
C ALA A 108 7.68 6.35 1.00
N ILE A 109 6.36 6.42 0.98
CA ILE A 109 5.56 7.28 1.84
C ILE A 109 5.01 6.41 2.97
N GLN A 110 5.46 6.66 4.19
CA GLN A 110 5.18 5.84 5.36
C GLN A 110 4.10 6.49 6.23
N LEU A 111 3.01 5.78 6.50
CA LEU A 111 2.06 6.17 7.53
C LEU A 111 2.73 6.16 8.91
N THR A 112 2.52 7.24 9.67
CA THR A 112 3.09 7.40 11.01
C THR A 112 2.05 7.50 12.11
N SER A 113 0.89 8.08 11.80
CA SER A 113 -0.24 8.14 12.72
C SER A 113 -1.53 8.37 11.95
N ALA A 114 -2.65 8.11 12.61
CA ALA A 114 -3.96 8.43 12.08
C ALA A 114 -4.95 8.64 13.23
N ARG A 115 -6.00 9.41 12.97
CA ARG A 115 -7.15 9.57 13.88
C ARG A 115 -8.44 9.64 13.08
N MET A 116 -9.54 9.24 13.70
CA MET A 116 -10.87 9.49 13.15
C MET A 116 -11.26 10.95 13.42
N GLU A 117 -12.00 11.55 12.49
CA GLU A 117 -12.65 12.87 12.61
C GLU A 117 -14.14 12.73 12.28
N GLY A 118 -14.87 12.04 13.16
CA GLY A 118 -16.25 11.63 12.90
C GLY A 118 -16.34 10.23 12.28
N ALA A 119 -17.53 9.84 11.83
CA ALA A 119 -17.80 8.49 11.33
C ALA A 119 -17.24 8.23 9.92
N ASP A 120 -17.25 9.26 9.07
CA ASP A 120 -16.94 9.13 7.64
C ASP A 120 -15.68 9.89 7.23
N LYS A 121 -14.84 10.29 8.20
CA LYS A 121 -13.60 11.02 7.94
C LYS A 121 -12.50 10.58 8.89
N ALA A 122 -11.29 10.51 8.37
CA ALA A 122 -10.08 10.29 9.14
C ALA A 122 -8.97 11.21 8.64
N VAL A 123 -8.04 11.57 9.52
CA VAL A 123 -6.81 12.25 9.16
C VAL A 123 -5.66 11.29 9.38
N VAL A 124 -4.84 11.10 8.35
CA VAL A 124 -3.62 10.30 8.40
C VAL A 124 -2.41 11.21 8.27
N ILE A 125 -1.32 10.89 8.97
CA ILE A 125 -0.04 11.59 8.86
C ILE A 125 0.96 10.63 8.26
N ALA A 126 1.53 10.99 7.12
CA ALA A 126 2.55 10.20 6.45
C ALA A 126 3.84 10.99 6.25
N LYS A 127 4.96 10.28 6.19
CA LYS A 127 6.28 10.83 5.95
C LYS A 127 6.86 10.34 4.65
N GLN A 128 7.49 11.23 3.91
CA GLN A 128 8.41 10.88 2.83
C GLN A 128 9.77 11.49 3.17
N LEU A 129 10.77 10.64 3.40
CA LEU A 129 12.04 11.05 4.00
C LEU A 129 11.80 11.78 5.34
N VAL A 130 12.29 13.02 5.49
CA VAL A 130 12.13 13.83 6.71
C VAL A 130 10.85 14.68 6.73
N ALA A 131 10.13 14.78 5.60
CA ALA A 131 8.94 15.62 5.49
C ALA A 131 7.69 14.85 5.90
N ALA A 132 6.98 15.35 6.92
CA ALA A 132 5.68 14.84 7.33
C ALA A 132 4.56 15.68 6.73
N GLN A 133 3.48 15.04 6.29
CA GLN A 133 2.29 15.68 5.74
C GLN A 133 1.03 15.01 6.28
N SER A 134 -0.02 15.79 6.49
CA SER A 134 -1.35 15.30 6.85
C SER A 134 -2.23 15.17 5.63
N TYR A 135 -3.01 14.10 5.57
CA TYR A 135 -3.94 13.78 4.49
C TYR A 135 -5.31 13.46 5.07
N THR A 136 -6.36 13.87 4.36
CA THR A 136 -7.74 13.61 4.76
C THR A 136 -8.30 12.44 3.98
N MET A 137 -8.75 11.42 4.69
CA MET A 137 -9.49 10.28 4.14
C MET A 137 -10.99 10.51 4.39
N VAL A 138 -11.81 10.31 3.37
CA VAL A 138 -13.26 10.45 3.41
C VAL A 138 -13.89 9.14 2.99
N TYR A 139 -14.85 8.64 3.76
CA TYR A 139 -15.60 7.46 3.39
C TYR A 139 -16.78 7.86 2.49
N GLU A 140 -16.77 7.39 1.24
CA GLU A 140 -17.84 7.61 0.28
C GLU A 140 -17.95 6.41 -0.66
N GLN A 141 -19.18 6.12 -1.12
CA GLN A 141 -19.44 5.00 -2.05
C GLN A 141 -18.82 3.68 -1.55
N ASP A 142 -19.05 3.39 -0.27
CA ASP A 142 -18.60 2.18 0.41
C ASP A 142 -17.06 1.97 0.45
N ALA A 143 -16.29 3.05 0.28
CA ALA A 143 -14.83 3.01 0.34
C ALA A 143 -14.22 4.28 0.96
N TRP A 144 -13.05 4.13 1.58
CA TRP A 144 -12.20 5.24 1.96
C TRP A 144 -11.48 5.80 0.74
N LYS A 145 -11.62 7.11 0.54
CA LYS A 145 -11.04 7.89 -0.56
C LYS A 145 -10.15 9.00 -0.02
N LEU A 146 -9.11 9.35 -0.76
CA LEU A 146 -8.23 10.46 -0.39
C LEU A 146 -8.83 11.78 -0.89
N GLU A 147 -9.00 12.75 0.00
CA GLU A 147 -9.31 14.13 -0.37
C GLU A 147 -8.00 14.85 -0.76
N PRO A 148 -7.88 15.37 -2.00
CA PRO A 148 -6.68 16.10 -2.40
C PRO A 148 -6.47 17.36 -1.57
N ALA A 149 -5.23 17.61 -1.15
CA ALA A 149 -4.87 18.80 -0.40
C ALA A 149 -5.20 20.08 -1.18
N LYS A 150 -5.85 21.04 -0.51
CA LYS A 150 -6.37 22.27 -1.15
C LYS A 150 -5.26 23.12 -1.76
N GLU A 151 -4.09 23.12 -1.14
CA GLU A 151 -2.91 23.85 -1.56
C GLU A 151 -2.46 23.38 -2.95
N GLY A 152 -2.50 22.06 -3.18
CA GLY A 152 -2.14 21.43 -4.46
C GLY A 152 -3.16 21.68 -5.58
N LEU A 153 -4.42 21.96 -5.26
CA LEU A 153 -5.46 22.21 -6.26
C LEU A 153 -5.17 23.46 -7.11
N SER A 154 -4.50 24.46 -6.56
CA SER A 154 -4.14 25.68 -7.29
C SER A 154 -3.23 25.41 -8.49
N LEU A 155 -2.27 24.47 -8.34
CA LEU A 155 -1.37 24.06 -9.42
C LEU A 155 -2.12 23.34 -10.54
N TYR A 156 -3.02 22.42 -10.20
CA TYR A 156 -3.80 21.67 -11.19
C TYR A 156 -4.75 22.56 -12.00
N LYS A 157 -5.29 23.63 -11.40
CA LYS A 157 -6.13 24.61 -12.12
C LYS A 157 -5.42 25.31 -13.29
N MET A 158 -4.08 25.35 -13.28
CA MET A 158 -3.30 25.92 -14.38
C MET A 158 -3.14 24.98 -15.58
N GLY A 159 -3.50 23.69 -15.41
CA GLY A 159 -3.18 22.61 -16.34
C GLY A 159 -1.73 22.13 -16.21
N ALA A 160 -1.48 20.86 -16.54
CA ALA A 160 -0.20 20.20 -16.25
C ALA A 160 1.00 20.89 -16.89
N THR A 161 0.91 21.35 -18.14
CA THR A 161 2.05 22.00 -18.82
C THR A 161 2.53 23.25 -18.08
N LYS A 162 1.60 24.13 -17.65
CA LYS A 162 1.95 25.34 -16.91
C LYS A 162 2.43 25.01 -15.49
N ALA A 163 1.80 24.02 -14.85
CA ALA A 163 2.19 23.56 -13.53
C ALA A 163 3.62 22.97 -13.53
N ILE A 164 3.98 22.14 -14.51
CA ILE A 164 5.33 21.60 -14.67
C ILE A 164 6.34 22.72 -14.83
N ALA A 165 6.08 23.68 -15.72
CA ALA A 165 6.98 24.82 -15.94
C ALA A 165 7.15 25.66 -14.66
N ALA A 166 6.07 25.90 -13.91
CA ALA A 166 6.12 26.62 -12.64
C ALA A 166 6.94 25.87 -11.59
N GLN A 167 6.77 24.55 -11.47
CA GLN A 167 7.53 23.73 -10.51
C GLN A 167 9.01 23.60 -10.90
N LYS A 168 9.34 23.51 -12.19
CA LYS A 168 10.72 23.54 -12.69
C LYS A 168 11.39 24.87 -12.32
N LYS A 169 10.69 26.00 -12.56
CA LYS A 169 11.15 27.33 -12.17
C LYS A 169 11.35 27.48 -10.65
N ALA A 170 10.48 26.85 -9.85
CA ALA A 170 10.57 26.87 -8.38
C ALA A 170 11.58 25.87 -7.80
N GLY A 171 12.21 25.03 -8.64
CA GLY A 171 13.14 23.99 -8.18
C GLY A 171 12.47 22.79 -7.49
N THR A 172 11.14 22.69 -7.52
CA THR A 172 10.39 21.57 -6.93
C THR A 172 10.16 20.41 -7.92
N CYS A 173 10.49 20.62 -9.19
CA CYS A 173 10.48 19.62 -10.25
C CYS A 173 11.83 19.64 -10.98
N ALA A 174 12.36 18.46 -11.34
CA ALA A 174 13.66 18.35 -11.99
C ALA A 174 13.65 19.03 -13.39
N ASN A 175 14.76 19.68 -13.76
CA ASN A 175 14.87 20.37 -15.04
C ASN A 175 15.12 19.45 -16.25
N SER A 176 15.27 18.13 -16.05
CA SER A 176 15.52 17.13 -17.09
C SER A 176 14.59 17.25 -18.29
#